data_AF-A0A2V7BUU0-F1
#
_entry.id   AF-A0A2V7BUU0-F1
#
_cell.length_a   1.000
_cell.length_b   1.000
_cell.length_c   1.000
_cell.angle_alpha   90.00
_cell.angle_beta   90.00
_cell.angle_gamma   90.00
#
_symmetry.space_group_name_H-M   'P 1'
#
loop_
_entity.id
_entity.type
_entity.pdbx_description
1 polymer ?
#
loop_
_entity_poly.entity_id
_entity_poly.type
_entity_poly.pdbx_seq_one_letter_code
_entity_poly.pdbx_strand_id
1 'polypeptide(L)' 'MQRLQRTVVEQLMDGSPNTTLEAALEVFEVFASGSLTDEVYILDDVGGKRIAIAPTALKDKYRRG' A
#
# COMPACT_ATOMS: atom_id res chain seq x y z
N MET A 1 10.15 7.63 -6.10
CA MET A 1 10.19 6.57 -5.08
C MET A 1 9.93 7.20 -3.72
N GLN A 2 8.77 6.90 -3.14
CA GLN A 2 8.37 7.37 -1.81
C GLN A 2 8.29 6.17 -0.87
N ARG A 3 8.77 6.33 0.36
CA ARG A 3 8.74 5.29 1.39
C ARG A 3 7.81 5.73 2.51
N LEU A 4 6.84 4.88 2.84
CA LEU A 4 5.90 5.06 3.93
C LEU A 4 6.13 4.01 5.00
N GLN A 5 6.03 4.41 6.26
CA GLN A 5 5.99 3.45 7.36
C GLN A 5 4.61 2.78 7.38
N ARG A 6 4.58 1.50 7.69
CA ARG A 6 3.36 0.72 7.86
C ARG A 6 2.37 1.43 8.77
N THR A 7 2.83 1.97 9.89
CA THR A 7 1.99 2.69 10.85
C THR A 7 1.28 3.90 10.24
N VAL A 8 1.95 4.61 9.32
CA VAL A 8 1.35 5.75 8.60
C VAL A 8 0.26 5.28 7.66
N VAL A 9 0.48 4.16 6.96
CA VAL A 9 -0.54 3.55 6.10
C VAL A 9 -1.72 3.05 6.92
N GLU A 10 -1.48 2.45 8.09
CA GLU A 10 -2.56 2.03 8.99
C GLU A 10 -3.38 3.22 9.51
N GLN A 11 -2.75 4.34 9.85
CA GLN A 11 -3.44 5.58 10.20
C GLN A 11 -4.25 6.16 9.04
N LEU A 12 -3.71 6.12 7.82
CA LEU A 12 -4.41 6.56 6.61
C LEU A 12 -5.67 5.71 6.36
N MET A 13 -5.56 4.39 6.53
CA MET A 13 -6.69 3.47 6.41
C MET A 13 -7.72 3.66 7.52
N ASP A 14 -7.28 4.01 8.74
CA ASP A 14 -8.19 4.31 9.87
C ASP A 14 -9.03 5.58 9.60
N GLY A 15 -8.41 6.60 8.98
CA GLY A 15 -9.10 7.82 8.54
C GLY A 15 -9.98 7.63 7.29
N SER A 16 -9.83 6.51 6.57
CA SER A 16 -10.61 6.19 5.36
C SER A 16 -11.30 4.83 5.49
N PRO A 17 -12.26 4.70 6.43
CA PRO A 17 -13.02 3.47 6.57
C PRO A 17 -13.73 3.16 5.24
N ASN A 18 -13.80 1.88 4.90
CA ASN A 18 -14.40 1.37 3.66
C ASN A 18 -13.57 1.49 2.36
N THR A 19 -12.33 1.96 2.38
CA THR A 19 -11.48 2.02 1.17
C THR A 19 -10.57 0.80 1.00
N THR A 20 -9.99 0.61 -0.19
CA THR A 20 -8.90 -0.35 -0.44
C THR A 20 -7.53 0.33 -0.31
N LEU A 21 -6.47 -0.45 -0.10
CA LEU A 21 -5.10 0.08 -0.05
C LEU A 21 -4.72 0.83 -1.34
N GLU A 22 -5.13 0.32 -2.50
CA GLU A 22 -4.93 0.95 -3.81
C GLU A 22 -5.53 2.36 -3.84
N ALA A 23 -6.79 2.47 -3.39
CA ALA A 23 -7.50 3.74 -3.38
C ALA A 23 -6.94 4.70 -2.32
N ALA A 24 -6.56 4.20 -1.14
CA ALA A 24 -5.96 5.03 -0.09
C ALA A 24 -4.59 5.61 -0.51
N LEU A 25 -3.78 4.81 -1.19
CA LEU A 25 -2.44 5.21 -1.64
C LEU A 25 -2.44 5.88 -3.02
N GLU A 26 -3.62 6.05 -3.63
CA GLU A 26 -3.81 6.56 -5.00
C GLU A 26 -2.87 5.87 -6.01
N VAL A 27 -2.78 4.54 -5.90
CA VAL A 27 -1.95 3.70 -6.77
C VAL A 27 -2.83 2.80 -7.63
N PHE A 28 -2.31 2.42 -8.79
CA PHE A 28 -2.97 1.49 -9.69
C PHE A 28 -3.08 0.09 -9.07
N GLU A 29 -2.01 -0.38 -8.42
CA GLU A 29 -1.97 -1.71 -7.82
C GLU A 29 -1.00 -1.75 -6.64
N VAL A 30 -1.35 -2.53 -5.61
CA VAL A 30 -0.47 -2.83 -4.48
C VAL A 30 0.06 -4.26 -4.60
N PHE A 31 1.36 -4.41 -4.73
CA PHE A 31 2.05 -5.70 -4.68
C PHE A 31 2.38 -6.08 -3.25
N ALA A 32 2.21 -7.36 -2.92
CA ALA A 32 2.67 -7.91 -1.64
C ALA A 32 4.13 -8.35 -1.76
N SER A 33 4.95 -7.97 -0.79
CA SER A 33 6.32 -8.46 -0.64
C SER A 33 6.47 -9.16 0.70
N GLY A 34 6.93 -10.41 0.67
CA GLY A 34 7.26 -11.18 1.87
C GLY A 34 8.55 -10.73 2.55
N SER A 35 9.37 -9.94 1.88
CA SER A 35 10.60 -9.37 2.44
C SER A 35 10.36 -8.07 3.20
N LEU A 36 9.20 -7.44 3.04
CA LEU A 36 8.83 -6.22 3.73
C LEU A 36 8.07 -6.55 5.02
N THR A 37 8.45 -5.91 6.12
CA THR A 37 7.79 -6.06 7.42
C THR A 37 6.99 -4.82 7.79
N ASP A 38 7.62 -3.66 7.71
CA ASP A 38 7.11 -2.41 8.30
C ASP A 38 7.12 -1.23 7.34
N GLU A 39 7.45 -1.45 6.07
CA GLU A 39 7.63 -0.38 5.09
C GLU A 39 6.78 -0.64 3.85
N VAL A 40 6.22 0.43 3.29
CA VAL A 40 5.48 0.45 2.04
C VAL A 40 6.22 1.37 1.07
N TYR A 41 6.49 0.88 -0.13
CA TYR A 41 7.20 1.62 -1.17
C TYR A 41 6.23 2.02 -2.27
N ILE A 42 6.17 3.30 -2.59
CA ILE A 42 5.44 3.83 -3.74
C ILE A 42 6.44 4.08 -4.86
N LEU A 43 6.15 3.44 -5.99
CA LEU A 43 6.91 3.54 -7.23
C LEU A 43 6.06 4.31 -8.24
N ASP A 44 6.51 5.51 -8.56
CA ASP A 44 6.00 6.29 -9.68
C ASP A 44 6.61 5.78 -10.99
N ASP A 45 5.85 5.86 -12.09
CA ASP A 45 6.33 5.61 -13.46
C ASP A 45 6.65 4.14 -13.82
N VAL A 46 6.04 3.16 -13.17
CA VAL A 46 6.16 1.76 -13.59
C VAL A 46 5.21 1.51 -14.77
N GLY A 47 5.74 1.67 -15.98
CA GLY A 47 4.96 1.56 -17.22
C GLY A 47 3.89 2.64 -17.35
N GLY A 48 4.17 3.86 -16.89
CA GLY A 48 3.24 4.99 -16.88
C GLY A 48 2.16 4.91 -15.79
N LYS A 49 2.30 3.99 -14.82
CA LYS A 49 1.39 3.82 -13.68
C LYS A 49 2.14 3.95 -12.37
N ARG A 50 1.43 4.37 -11.33
CA ARG A 50 1.93 4.36 -9.95
C ARG A 50 1.55 3.04 -9.29
N ILE A 51 2.50 2.36 -8.68
CA ILE A 51 2.26 1.12 -7.93
C ILE A 51 2.80 1.26 -6.51
N ALA A 52 2.27 0.48 -5.57
CA ALA A 52 2.86 0.34 -4.26
C ALA A 52 3.33 -1.10 -4.00
N ILE A 53 4.31 -1.27 -3.14
CA ILE A 53 4.78 -2.55 -2.63
C ILE A 53 4.63 -2.50 -1.11
N ALA A 54 3.80 -3.37 -0.55
CA ALA A 54 3.50 -3.44 0.87
C ALA A 54 3.84 -4.82 1.45
N PRO A 55 4.00 -4.94 2.77
CA PRO A 55 4.10 -6.23 3.44
C PRO A 55 2.87 -7.09 3.12
N THR A 56 3.07 -8.39 2.88
CA THR A 56 1.96 -9.32 2.62
C THR A 56 0.89 -9.24 3.72
N ALA A 57 1.30 -9.21 4.99
CA ALA A 57 0.40 -9.09 6.13
C ALA A 57 -0.44 -7.79 6.10
N LEU A 58 0.13 -6.68 5.60
CA LEU A 58 -0.59 -5.42 5.46
C LEU A 58 -1.61 -5.50 4.32
N LYS A 59 -1.19 -6.02 3.16
CA LYS A 59 -2.08 -6.20 2.02
C LYS A 59 -3.25 -7.12 2.36
N ASP A 60 -2.99 -8.28 2.98
CA ASP A 60 -4.05 -9.22 3.38
C ASP A 60 -5.02 -8.62 4.40
N LYS A 61 -4.54 -7.82 5.36
CA LYS A 61 -5.40 -7.14 6.36
C LYS A 61 -6.44 -6.23 5.71
N TYR A 62 -6.08 -5.55 4.62
CA TYR A 62 -6.95 -4.60 3.93
C TYR A 62 -7.45 -5.11 2.57
N ARG A 63 -7.21 -6.38 2.24
CA ARG A 63 -7.73 -7.02 1.03
C ARG A 63 -9.23 -7.22 1.23
N ARG A 64 -10.03 -6.38 0.56
CA ARG A 64 -11.44 -6.67 0.35
C ARG A 64 -11.56 -7.64 -0.82
N GLY A 65 -12.14 -8.81 -0.55
CA GLY A 65 -12.38 -9.86 -1.53
C GLY A 65 -13.36 -9.47 -2.61
#